data_AF-A0A4U7DS61-F1
#
_entry.id   AF-A0A4U7DS61-F1
#
_cell.length_a   1.000
_cell.length_b   1.000
_cell.length_c   1.000
_cell.angle_alpha   90.00
_cell.angle_beta   90.00
_cell.angle_gamma   90.00
#
_symmetry.space_group_name_H-M   'P 1'
#
loop_
_entity.id
_entity.type
_entity.pdbx_description
1 polymer ?
#
loop_
_entity_poly.entity_id
_entity_poly.type
_entity_poly.pdbx_seq_one_letter_code
_entity_poly.pdbx_strand_id
1 'polypeptide(L)'
;MRETDLSKSELRELPIASDPKLATDEKETTLTFPNDVSYGRVHTSVPTLVKWVLSVEASEILSYQRDESGNLVAVRAEIPKGIVKFQQSARKSDAHSQMVSYGPNDFGGDE
;
A
#
# COMPACT_ATOMS: atom_id res chain seq x y z
N MET A 1 -16.91 -13.84 -16.51
CA MET A 1 -17.10 -14.47 -15.18
C MET A 1 -17.20 -13.34 -14.18
N ARG A 2 -18.25 -13.27 -13.36
CA ARG A 2 -18.35 -12.28 -12.29
C ARG A 2 -17.37 -12.75 -11.20
N GLU A 3 -16.26 -12.04 -11.01
CA GLU A 3 -15.45 -12.20 -9.81
C GLU A 3 -16.37 -11.91 -8.62
N THR A 4 -16.58 -12.92 -7.79
CA THR A 4 -17.24 -12.76 -6.50
C THR A 4 -16.38 -11.77 -5.71
N ASP A 5 -16.91 -10.57 -5.48
CA ASP A 5 -16.24 -9.53 -4.69
C ASP A 5 -16.08 -10.08 -3.27
N LEU A 6 -14.89 -10.59 -2.95
CA LEU A 6 -14.62 -11.17 -1.64
C LEU A 6 -14.64 -10.04 -0.62
N SER A 7 -15.36 -10.27 0.48
CA SER A 7 -15.35 -9.32 1.57
C SER A 7 -13.95 -9.21 2.18
N LYS A 8 -13.65 -8.07 2.79
CA LYS A 8 -12.38 -7.83 3.46
C LYS A 8 -12.01 -8.90 4.51
N SER A 9 -13.01 -9.47 5.18
CA SER A 9 -12.81 -10.55 6.13
C SER A 9 -12.30 -11.81 5.44
N GLU A 10 -12.88 -12.17 4.29
CA GLU A 10 -12.42 -13.30 3.47
C GLU A 10 -11.02 -13.04 2.90
N LEU A 11 -10.72 -11.81 2.48
CA LEU A 11 -9.39 -11.44 2.00
C LEU A 11 -8.31 -11.54 3.08
N ARG A 12 -8.66 -11.38 4.36
CA ARG A 12 -7.72 -11.55 5.50
C ARG A 12 -7.36 -13.01 5.77
N GLU A 13 -8.21 -13.94 5.37
CA GLU A 13 -7.96 -15.37 5.53
C GLU A 13 -7.10 -15.93 4.39
N LEU A 14 -6.98 -15.20 3.28
CA LEU A 14 -6.14 -15.61 2.16
C LEU A 14 -4.65 -15.54 2.52
N PRO A 15 -3.84 -16.52 2.09
CA PRO A 15 -2.40 -16.42 2.14
C PRO A 15 -1.92 -15.22 1.31
N ILE A 16 -1.06 -14.39 1.91
CA ILE A 16 -0.46 -13.23 1.26
C ILE A 16 0.93 -13.62 0.79
N ALA A 17 1.14 -13.52 -0.52
CA ALA A 17 2.39 -13.88 -1.17
C ALA A 17 2.98 -12.69 -1.91
N SER A 18 4.25 -12.82 -2.28
CA SER A 18 4.84 -11.95 -3.30
C SER A 18 4.44 -12.46 -4.68
N ASP A 19 4.08 -11.56 -5.59
CA ASP A 19 3.92 -11.93 -7.00
C ASP A 19 5.25 -12.51 -7.54
N PRO A 20 5.28 -13.76 -8.03
CA PRO A 20 6.48 -14.37 -8.58
C PRO A 20 6.88 -13.79 -9.94
N LYS A 21 5.97 -13.07 -10.62
CA LYS A 21 6.21 -12.44 -11.92
C LYS A 21 6.85 -11.05 -11.78
N LEU A 22 6.86 -10.48 -10.58
CA LEU A 22 7.48 -9.18 -10.29
C LEU A 22 8.81 -9.37 -9.55
N ALA A 23 9.86 -8.75 -10.07
CA ALA A 23 11.13 -8.61 -9.38
C ALA A 23 10.97 -7.77 -8.09
N THR A 24 11.98 -7.80 -7.23
CA THR A 24 11.89 -7.12 -5.92
C THR A 24 11.79 -5.61 -6.03
N ASP A 25 12.44 -5.03 -7.04
CA ASP A 25 12.45 -3.61 -7.39
C ASP A 25 11.22 -3.15 -8.18
N GLU A 26 10.48 -4.07 -8.80
CA GLU A 26 9.21 -3.79 -9.49
C GLU A 26 8.01 -3.71 -8.52
N LYS A 27 8.20 -4.13 -7.27
CA LYS A 27 7.16 -4.05 -6.23
C LYS A 27 7.10 -2.65 -5.68
N GLU A 28 5.89 -2.10 -5.66
CA GLU A 28 5.68 -0.71 -5.28
C GLU A 28 4.56 -0.57 -4.24
N THR A 29 4.59 0.58 -3.59
CA THR A 29 3.49 1.09 -2.78
C THR A 29 3.28 2.53 -3.16
N THR A 30 2.05 2.83 -3.59
CA THR A 30 1.64 4.17 -3.96
C THR A 30 0.57 4.64 -3.00
N LEU A 31 0.78 5.82 -2.42
CA LEU A 31 -0.13 6.49 -1.50
C LEU A 31 -0.54 7.85 -2.09
N THR A 32 -1.84 8.04 -2.29
CA THR A 32 -2.38 9.30 -2.82
C THR A 32 -3.40 9.87 -1.84
N PHE A 33 -3.11 11.05 -1.28
CA PHE A 33 -3.98 11.74 -0.33
C PHE A 33 -4.39 13.12 -0.89
N PRO A 34 -5.48 13.22 -1.66
CA PRO A 34 -5.94 14.49 -2.24
C PRO A 34 -6.40 15.44 -1.13
N ASN A 35 -6.04 16.73 -1.17
CA ASN A 35 -6.27 17.67 -0.07
C ASN A 35 -7.74 17.91 0.30
N ASP A 36 -8.65 17.73 -0.65
CA ASP A 36 -10.08 18.03 -0.60
C ASP A 36 -10.96 16.90 -0.01
N VAL A 37 -10.41 15.70 0.18
CA VAL A 37 -11.14 14.56 0.75
C VAL A 37 -10.58 14.12 2.11
N SER A 38 -11.34 13.40 2.92
CA SER A 38 -10.90 12.89 4.25
C SER A 38 -10.17 11.54 4.19
N TYR A 39 -10.10 10.92 3.02
CA TYR A 39 -9.46 9.63 2.77
C TYR A 39 -8.27 9.77 1.81
N GLY A 40 -7.51 8.70 1.63
CA GLY A 40 -6.57 8.55 0.54
C GLY A 40 -6.60 7.15 -0.02
N ARG A 41 -5.99 7.00 -1.19
CA ARG A 41 -5.92 5.76 -1.93
C ARG A 41 -4.56 5.12 -1.73
N VAL A 42 -4.57 3.84 -1.41
CA VAL A 42 -3.38 3.00 -1.29
C VAL A 42 -3.43 1.97 -2.39
N HIS A 43 -2.33 1.82 -3.10
CA HIS A 43 -2.04 0.66 -3.91
C HIS A 43 -0.74 0.03 -3.39
N THR A 44 -0.72 -1.29 -3.20
CA THR A 44 0.52 -1.98 -2.80
C THR A 44 0.56 -3.40 -3.32
N SER A 45 1.71 -3.78 -3.87
CA SER A 45 2.10 -5.17 -4.15
C SER A 45 3.11 -5.72 -3.13
N VAL A 46 3.46 -4.93 -2.11
CA VAL A 46 4.39 -5.30 -1.04
C VAL A 46 3.64 -6.08 0.05
N PRO A 47 3.98 -7.36 0.32
CA PRO A 47 3.18 -8.24 1.20
C PRO A 47 2.93 -7.70 2.62
N THR A 48 3.93 -7.03 3.21
CA THR A 48 3.81 -6.42 4.54
C THR A 48 2.78 -5.30 4.57
N LEU A 49 2.71 -4.50 3.50
CA LEU A 49 1.73 -3.42 3.41
C LEU A 49 0.35 -3.92 2.99
N VAL A 50 0.25 -5.00 2.21
CA VAL A 50 -1.03 -5.69 1.97
C VAL A 50 -1.64 -6.13 3.31
N LYS A 51 -0.85 -6.77 4.19
CA LYS A 51 -1.28 -7.15 5.55
C LYS A 51 -1.75 -5.95 6.36
N TRP A 52 -0.99 -4.86 6.32
CA TRP A 52 -1.34 -3.65 7.06
C TRP A 52 -2.66 -3.04 6.56
N VAL A 53 -2.85 -2.88 5.24
CA VAL A 53 -4.10 -2.34 4.66
C VAL A 53 -5.32 -3.15 5.09
N LEU A 54 -5.22 -4.48 5.07
CA LEU A 54 -6.31 -5.37 5.50
C LEU A 54 -6.56 -5.31 7.01
N SER A 55 -5.54 -4.92 7.80
CA SER A 55 -5.65 -4.82 9.26
C SER A 55 -6.38 -3.56 9.75
N VAL A 56 -6.35 -2.50 8.96
CA VAL A 56 -7.03 -1.23 9.25
C VAL A 56 -8.53 -1.45 9.17
N GLU A 57 -9.30 -1.37 10.25
CA GLU A 57 -10.75 -1.62 10.20
C GLU A 57 -11.50 -0.66 9.26
N ALA A 58 -11.16 0.63 9.32
CA ALA A 58 -11.76 1.69 8.51
C ALA A 58 -11.31 1.72 7.04
N SER A 59 -10.52 0.75 6.57
CA SER A 59 -10.14 0.67 5.15
C SER A 59 -11.24 0.04 4.30
N GLU A 60 -11.48 0.58 3.12
CA GLU A 60 -12.40 0.05 2.13
C GLU A 60 -11.60 -0.53 0.96
N ILE A 61 -11.80 -1.80 0.64
CA ILE A 61 -11.07 -2.46 -0.45
C ILE A 61 -11.79 -2.14 -1.76
N LEU A 62 -11.07 -1.52 -2.70
CA LEU A 62 -11.60 -1.16 -4.01
C LEU A 62 -11.36 -2.26 -5.05
N SER A 63 -10.18 -2.88 -5.00
CA SER A 63 -9.81 -3.97 -5.89
C SER A 63 -8.64 -4.74 -5.32
N TYR A 64 -8.50 -6.00 -5.70
CA TYR A 64 -7.37 -6.83 -5.32
C TYR A 64 -6.91 -7.70 -6.49
N GLN A 65 -5.68 -8.19 -6.41
CA GLN A 65 -5.10 -9.10 -7.40
C GLN A 65 -4.67 -10.39 -6.72
N ARG A 66 -4.89 -11.50 -7.41
CA ARG A 66 -4.49 -12.85 -6.97
C ARG A 66 -3.54 -13.48 -7.98
N ASP A 67 -2.65 -14.33 -7.49
CA ASP A 67 -1.84 -15.18 -8.35
C ASP A 67 -2.61 -16.43 -8.83
N GLU A 68 -1.96 -17.23 -9.67
CA GLU A 68 -2.49 -18.50 -10.20
C GLU A 68 -2.73 -19.56 -9.11
N SER A 69 -2.12 -19.39 -7.93
CA SER A 69 -2.29 -20.25 -6.76
C SER A 69 -3.39 -19.77 -5.80
N GLY A 70 -4.03 -18.63 -6.10
CA GLY A 70 -5.07 -18.03 -5.28
C GLY A 70 -4.56 -17.17 -4.11
N ASN A 71 -3.25 -16.92 -4.02
CA ASN A 71 -2.68 -16.03 -3.02
C ASN A 71 -2.96 -14.57 -3.34
N LEU A 72 -3.12 -13.74 -2.31
CA LEU A 72 -3.26 -12.31 -2.46
C LEU A 72 -1.88 -11.67 -2.71
N VAL A 73 -1.73 -10.98 -3.84
CA VAL A 73 -0.46 -10.38 -4.26
C VAL A 73 -0.48 -8.86 -4.26
N ALA A 74 -1.63 -8.24 -4.52
CA ALA A 74 -1.76 -6.79 -4.47
C ALA A 74 -3.15 -6.36 -4.02
N VAL A 75 -3.23 -5.17 -3.41
CA VAL A 75 -4.47 -4.58 -2.96
C VAL A 75 -4.52 -3.09 -3.29
N ARG A 76 -5.71 -2.63 -3.66
CA ARG A 76 -6.07 -1.21 -3.73
C ARG A 76 -7.19 -0.93 -2.74
N ALA A 77 -6.99 0.06 -1.90
CA ALA A 77 -7.94 0.41 -0.85
C ALA A 77 -8.02 1.92 -0.63
N GLU A 78 -9.14 2.37 -0.08
CA GLU A 78 -9.27 3.70 0.51
C GLU A 78 -9.05 3.58 2.01
N ILE A 79 -8.25 4.51 2.56
CA ILE A 79 -7.97 4.57 4.00
C ILE A 79 -8.17 6.00 4.51
N PRO A 80 -8.59 6.19 5.76
CA PRO A 80 -8.70 7.52 6.34
C PRO A 80 -7.34 8.23 6.36
N LYS A 81 -7.30 9.54 6.05
CA LYS A 81 -6.05 10.32 6.17
C LYS A 81 -5.45 10.27 7.57
N GLY A 82 -6.30 10.26 8.60
CA GLY A 82 -5.87 10.35 10.00
C GLY A 82 -5.06 9.15 10.51
N ILE A 83 -5.10 8.00 9.82
CA ILE A 83 -4.33 6.81 10.24
C ILE A 83 -2.91 6.78 9.67
N VAL A 84 -2.62 7.64 8.69
CA VAL A 84 -1.29 7.73 8.07
C VAL A 84 -0.62 9.00 8.53
N LYS A 85 0.58 8.83 9.07
CA LYS A 85 1.46 9.93 9.42
C LYS A 85 2.72 9.86 8.57
N PHE A 86 2.88 10.80 7.66
CA PHE A 86 4.17 11.01 7.00
C PHE A 86 5.12 11.67 8.00
N GLN A 87 6.24 11.01 8.31
CA GLN A 87 7.27 11.56 9.19
C GLN A 87 8.59 11.61 8.42
N GLN A 88 9.31 12.73 8.56
CA GLN A 88 10.58 13.00 7.88
C GLN A 88 11.70 12.03 8.31
N SER A 89 11.60 11.44 9.51
CA SER A 89 12.54 10.45 10.00
C SER A 89 11.82 9.28 10.68
N ALA A 90 12.36 8.08 10.47
CA ALA A 90 11.88 6.87 11.14
C ALA A 90 12.21 6.96 12.63
N ARG A 91 11.26 6.56 13.50
CA ARG A 91 11.45 6.54 14.96
C ARG A 91 12.45 5.47 15.44
N LYS A 92 12.83 4.52 14.59
CA LYS A 92 13.80 3.44 14.87
C LYS A 92 14.71 3.22 13.67
N SER A 93 15.97 2.89 13.94
CA SER A 93 17.01 2.58 12.94
C SER A 93 16.73 1.30 12.15
N ASP A 94 15.92 0.38 12.70
CA ASP A 94 15.49 -0.88 12.06
C ASP A 94 14.18 -0.70 11.28
N ALA A 95 14.18 0.15 10.26
CA ALA A 95 13.00 0.36 9.42
C ALA A 95 12.83 -0.81 8.44
N HIS A 96 11.74 -1.58 8.56
CA HIS A 96 11.38 -2.66 7.62
C HIS A 96 11.11 -2.20 6.18
N SER A 97 10.93 -0.89 5.97
CA SER A 97 10.79 -0.27 4.64
C SER A 97 11.18 1.20 4.75
N GLN A 98 12.05 1.66 3.86
CA GLN A 98 12.35 3.08 3.70
C GLN A 98 11.52 3.60 2.53
N MET A 99 10.68 4.61 2.78
CA MET A 99 9.95 5.29 1.71
C MET A 99 10.84 6.44 1.22
N VAL A 100 11.44 6.28 0.04
CA VAL A 100 12.27 7.32 -0.58
C VAL A 100 11.36 8.17 -1.47
N SER A 101 11.17 9.44 -1.13
CA SER A 101 10.52 10.40 -2.03
C SER A 101 11.56 11.00 -2.96
N TYR A 102 11.50 10.72 -4.25
CA TYR A 102 12.26 11.45 -5.26
C TYR A 102 11.49 12.73 -5.62
N GLY A 103 11.81 13.83 -4.94
CA GLY A 103 11.52 15.18 -5.44
C GLY A 103 12.82 15.82 -5.93
N PRO A 104 12.82 16.69 -6.95
CA PRO A 104 14.00 17.48 -7.27
C PRO A 104 14.37 18.32 -6.05
N ASN A 105 15.49 18.01 -5.40
CA ASN A 105 16.09 18.82 -4.33
C ASN A 105 16.77 20.06 -4.92
N ASP A 106 16.12 20.77 -5.84
CA ASP A 106 16.65 21.98 -6.44
C ASP A 106 15.79 23.18 -5.98
N PHE A 107 15.87 23.46 -4.69
CA PHE A 107 15.62 24.80 -4.21
C PHE A 107 16.90 25.60 -4.45
N GLY A 108 16.94 26.28 -5.59
CA GLY A 108 17.97 27.24 -5.91
C GLY A 108 18.19 28.20 -4.74
N GLY A 109 19.45 28.31 -4.33
CA GLY A 109 19.97 29.39 -3.53
C GLY A 109 21.17 29.95 -4.28
N ASP A 110 20.99 31.13 -4.84
CA ASP A 110 22.08 32.03 -5.21
C ASP A 110 23.07 32.17 -4.04
N GLU A 111 24.34 31.85 -4.28
CA GLU A 111 25.53 32.54 -3.75
C GLU A 111 26.65 32.53 -4.81
#